data_AF-A0AAW0Y4B6-F1
#
_entry.id   AF-A0AAW0Y4B6-F1
#
_cell.length_a   1.000
_cell.length_b   1.000
_cell.length_c   1.000
_cell.angle_alpha   90.00
_cell.angle_beta   90.00
_cell.angle_gamma   90.00
#
_symmetry.space_group_name_H-M   'P 1'
#
loop_
_entity.id
_entity.type
_entity.pdbx_description
1 polymer ?
#
loop_
_entity_poly.entity_id
_entity_poly.type
_entity_poly.pdbx_seq_one_letter_code
_entity_poly.pdbx_strand_id
1 'polypeptide(L)'
;MIVFMVKALKKTKYFEGKGSASSDKISDAEAFVGGLLLRFLQIVQFNAHEVSEFVLIAPRTFDGAKNESLGAAIYPTLALFNHSCHSAQVRLFSGNQVITKAIRNIRKGEIVPENYGQSFTSKVKSQRKAELADRYWFECNCEACQKDWPMYKDMTNSFLSFKCHKCQGPLPVNTDNLLIPFIKCEKCGDQTNILSALKNLQNTEQTFKGACKEMEAFNLEKAESLLIENLKQLESSLYPPYRDYHLTQEAYMRVCLCQGNSKVKPLKTAE
;
A
#
# COMPACT_ATOMS: atom_id res chain seq x y z
N MET A 1 26.00 6.68 17.44
CA MET A 1 25.17 5.50 17.79
C MET A 1 26.00 4.24 18.06
N ILE A 2 26.82 3.75 17.12
CA ILE A 2 27.59 2.49 17.30
C ILE A 2 28.52 2.50 18.52
N VAL A 3 29.31 3.57 18.68
CA VAL A 3 30.20 3.73 19.84
C VAL A 3 29.44 3.61 21.17
N PHE A 4 28.23 4.17 21.23
CA PHE A 4 27.38 4.07 22.42
C PHE A 4 26.91 2.64 22.66
N MET A 5 26.44 1.93 21.62
CA MET A 5 25.98 0.53 21.74
C MET A 5 27.12 -0.42 22.16
N VAL A 6 28.32 -0.25 21.59
CA VAL A 6 29.49 -1.02 22.01
C VAL A 6 29.86 -0.74 23.47
N LYS A 7 29.83 0.53 23.91
CA LYS A 7 30.05 0.89 25.32
C LYS A 7 28.98 0.29 26.24
N ALA A 8 27.71 0.23 25.81
CA ALA A 8 26.65 -0.42 26.56
C ALA A 8 26.91 -1.92 26.73
N LEU A 9 27.32 -2.62 25.66
CA LEU A 9 27.74 -4.03 25.72
C LEU A 9 28.93 -4.27 26.67
N LYS A 10 29.90 -3.34 26.72
CA LYS A 10 30.99 -3.41 27.70
C LYS A 10 30.46 -3.30 29.14
N LYS A 11 29.52 -2.41 29.40
CA LYS A 11 28.90 -2.24 30.73
C LYS A 11 28.09 -3.46 31.17
N THR A 12 27.49 -4.20 30.23
CA THR A 12 26.79 -5.46 30.52
C THR A 12 27.72 -6.67 30.56
N LYS A 13 29.05 -6.46 30.55
CA LYS A 13 30.07 -7.52 30.63
C LYS A 13 30.05 -8.49 29.44
N TYR A 14 29.44 -8.12 28.31
CA TYR A 14 29.31 -8.98 27.14
C TYR A 14 30.65 -9.48 26.57
N PHE A 15 31.71 -8.68 26.71
CA PHE A 15 33.06 -8.97 26.20
C PHE A 15 34.00 -9.63 27.23
N GLU A 16 33.57 -9.84 28.48
CA GLU A 16 34.37 -10.57 29.47
C GLU A 16 34.68 -12.00 28.95
N GLY A 17 35.95 -12.41 29.03
CA GLY A 17 36.41 -13.70 28.48
C GLY A 17 36.54 -13.77 26.95
N LYS A 18 36.27 -12.68 26.21
CA LYS A 18 36.31 -12.64 24.73
C LYS A 18 37.39 -11.72 24.17
N GLY A 19 38.46 -11.47 24.92
CA GLY A 19 39.54 -10.55 24.52
C GLY A 19 39.21 -9.07 24.75
N SER A 20 38.53 -8.73 25.86
CA SER A 20 38.26 -7.35 26.27
C SER A 20 39.57 -6.60 26.54
N ALA A 21 39.78 -5.46 25.87
CA ALA A 21 40.90 -4.59 26.18
C ALA A 21 40.62 -3.83 27.48
N SER A 22 41.54 -3.91 28.44
CA SER A 22 41.53 -3.16 29.70
C SER A 22 41.97 -1.69 29.54
N SER A 23 42.22 -1.24 28.30
CA SER A 23 42.72 0.10 27.98
C SER A 23 41.75 0.89 27.10
N ASP A 24 42.00 2.19 26.89
CA ASP A 24 41.25 3.06 25.97
C ASP A 24 41.29 2.62 24.49
N LYS A 25 42.00 1.53 24.16
CA LYS A 25 42.03 0.94 22.81
C LYS A 25 40.89 -0.06 22.62
N ILE A 26 40.22 0.03 21.47
CA ILE A 26 39.20 -0.93 21.05
C ILE A 26 39.87 -2.29 20.77
N SER A 27 39.30 -3.39 21.27
CA SER A 27 39.78 -4.72 20.92
C SER A 27 39.22 -5.20 19.57
N ASP A 28 39.84 -6.21 18.96
CA ASP A 28 39.35 -6.79 17.70
C ASP A 28 37.91 -7.31 17.82
N ALA A 29 37.56 -7.90 18.98
CA ALA A 29 36.20 -8.35 19.26
C ALA A 29 35.21 -7.19 19.34
N GLU A 30 35.58 -6.08 19.98
CA GLU A 30 34.77 -4.87 20.05
C GLU A 30 34.58 -4.24 18.66
N ALA A 31 35.65 -4.19 17.86
CA ALA A 31 35.62 -3.67 16.49
C ALA A 31 34.74 -4.54 15.58
N PHE A 32 34.86 -5.87 15.67
CA PHE A 32 34.05 -6.81 14.91
C PHE A 32 32.56 -6.68 15.24
N VAL A 33 32.19 -6.70 16.52
CA VAL A 33 30.80 -6.53 16.96
C VAL A 33 30.28 -5.15 16.61
N GLY A 34 31.11 -4.10 16.76
CA GLY A 34 30.77 -2.74 16.31
C GLY A 34 30.47 -2.68 14.81
N GLY A 35 31.25 -3.38 13.99
CA GLY A 35 31.02 -3.52 12.55
C GLY A 35 29.70 -4.23 12.23
N LEU A 36 29.37 -5.30 12.95
CA LEU A 36 28.07 -5.99 12.80
C LEU A 36 26.89 -5.09 13.18
N LEU A 37 27.00 -4.36 14.30
CA LEU A 37 25.96 -3.40 14.72
C LEU A 37 25.76 -2.30 13.68
N LEU A 38 26.85 -1.78 13.10
CA LEU A 38 26.79 -0.81 12.01
C LEU A 38 26.04 -1.38 10.80
N ARG A 39 26.42 -2.59 10.39
CA ARG A 39 25.79 -3.27 9.26
C ARG A 39 24.29 -3.49 9.50
N PHE A 40 23.90 -3.93 10.69
CA PHE A 40 22.49 -4.13 11.01
C PHE A 40 21.69 -2.82 11.04
N LEU A 41 22.25 -1.73 11.59
CA LEU A 41 21.55 -0.44 11.59
C LEU A 41 21.37 0.11 10.17
N GLN A 42 22.36 -0.08 9.30
CA GLN A 42 22.25 0.29 7.88
C GLN A 42 21.20 -0.56 7.15
N ILE A 43 21.04 -1.84 7.50
CA ILE A 43 20.02 -2.71 6.90
C ILE A 43 18.62 -2.33 7.41
N VAL A 44 18.44 -2.23 8.73
CA VAL A 44 17.15 -2.00 9.39
C VAL A 44 16.50 -0.72 8.89
N GLN A 45 17.27 0.36 8.70
CA GLN A 45 16.77 1.67 8.25
C GLN A 45 15.92 1.59 6.97
N PHE A 46 16.28 0.70 6.03
CA PHE A 46 15.64 0.63 4.71
C PHE A 46 14.80 -0.63 4.50
N ASN A 47 14.99 -1.67 5.31
CA ASN A 47 14.43 -3.00 5.04
C ASN A 47 13.52 -3.54 6.16
N ALA A 48 13.31 -2.75 7.23
CA ALA A 48 12.34 -3.10 8.26
C ALA A 48 10.91 -2.80 7.77
N HIS A 49 10.03 -3.76 7.97
CA HIS A 49 8.62 -3.65 7.62
C HIS A 49 7.79 -3.67 8.90
N GLU A 50 6.77 -2.83 8.95
CA GLU A 50 5.78 -2.85 10.02
C GLU A 50 5.14 -4.24 10.12
N VAL A 51 5.10 -4.78 11.34
CA VAL A 51 4.30 -5.94 11.72
C VAL A 51 3.05 -5.42 12.41
N SER A 52 1.88 -5.88 11.97
CA SER A 52 0.62 -5.33 12.41
C SER A 52 -0.46 -6.41 12.53
N GLU A 53 -1.53 -6.10 13.24
CA GLU A 53 -2.71 -6.95 13.37
C GLU A 53 -4.00 -6.15 13.11
N PHE A 54 -5.00 -6.80 12.54
CA PHE A 54 -6.27 -6.17 12.24
C PHE A 54 -7.21 -6.21 13.46
N VAL A 55 -7.60 -5.05 13.96
CA VAL A 55 -8.39 -4.90 15.18
C VAL A 55 -9.82 -4.53 14.83
N LEU A 56 -10.77 -5.38 15.23
CA LEU A 56 -12.20 -5.10 15.20
C LEU A 56 -12.64 -4.54 16.56
N ILE A 57 -13.51 -3.53 16.59
CA ILE A 57 -14.04 -3.01 17.87
C ILE A 57 -15.14 -3.89 18.45
N ALA A 58 -15.84 -4.63 17.59
CA ALA A 58 -16.86 -5.59 17.97
C ALA A 58 -16.79 -6.82 17.05
N PRO A 59 -17.32 -7.98 17.49
CA PRO A 59 -17.29 -9.19 16.67
C PRO A 59 -18.01 -8.99 15.34
N ARG A 60 -17.41 -9.50 14.27
CA ARG A 60 -18.03 -9.57 12.93
C ARG A 60 -18.51 -8.22 12.37
N THR A 61 -17.84 -7.12 12.71
CA THR A 61 -18.10 -5.81 12.10
C THR A 61 -16.80 -5.11 11.70
N PHE A 62 -16.84 -4.47 10.55
CA PHE A 62 -15.77 -3.59 10.09
C PHE A 62 -15.90 -2.16 10.64
N ASP A 63 -17.02 -1.80 11.28
CA ASP A 63 -17.16 -0.45 11.83
C ASP A 63 -16.08 -0.18 12.88
N GLY A 64 -15.42 0.98 12.79
CA GLY A 64 -14.25 1.35 13.59
C GLY A 64 -13.03 0.39 13.51
N ALA A 65 -13.03 -0.61 12.63
CA ALA A 65 -11.91 -1.53 12.49
C ALA A 65 -10.67 -0.82 11.95
N LYS A 66 -9.49 -1.17 12.48
CA LYS A 66 -8.21 -0.54 12.14
C LYS A 66 -7.08 -1.56 12.10
N ASN A 67 -6.00 -1.21 11.41
CA ASN A 67 -4.75 -1.95 11.48
C ASN A 67 -3.88 -1.34 12.60
N GLU A 68 -3.45 -2.15 13.59
CA GLU A 68 -2.65 -1.71 14.74
C GLU A 68 -1.21 -2.23 14.61
N SER A 69 -0.24 -1.32 14.63
CA SER A 69 1.20 -1.65 14.61
C SER A 69 1.59 -2.39 15.88
N LEU A 70 2.20 -3.57 15.71
CA LEU A 70 2.79 -4.36 16.80
C LEU A 70 4.30 -4.15 16.92
N GLY A 71 4.96 -3.76 15.83
CA GLY A 71 6.41 -3.59 15.79
C GLY A 71 6.95 -3.60 14.37
N ALA A 72 8.19 -4.03 14.21
CA ALA A 72 8.83 -4.17 12.91
C ALA A 72 9.64 -5.46 12.81
N ALA A 73 9.76 -6.00 11.60
CA ALA A 73 10.56 -7.18 11.32
C ALA A 73 11.28 -7.05 9.97
N ILE A 74 12.36 -7.82 9.81
CA ILE A 74 13.09 -7.92 8.54
C ILE A 74 12.59 -9.16 7.80
N TYR A 75 12.05 -8.93 6.61
CA TYR A 75 11.63 -9.98 5.69
C TYR A 75 12.44 -9.83 4.40
N PRO A 76 13.55 -10.57 4.21
CA PRO A 76 14.48 -10.34 3.10
C PRO A 76 13.82 -10.38 1.72
N THR A 77 12.86 -11.29 1.50
CA THR A 77 12.12 -11.38 0.24
C THR A 77 11.17 -10.20 0.03
N LEU A 78 10.51 -9.74 1.10
CA LEU A 78 9.59 -8.60 1.05
C LEU A 78 10.33 -7.29 0.76
N ALA A 79 11.54 -7.15 1.30
CA ALA A 79 12.41 -5.99 1.09
C ALA A 79 12.83 -5.77 -0.38
N LEU A 80 12.57 -6.72 -1.27
CA LEU A 80 12.78 -6.57 -2.71
C LEU A 80 11.70 -5.71 -3.39
N PHE A 81 10.55 -5.51 -2.75
CA PHE A 81 9.47 -4.70 -3.32
C PHE A 81 9.80 -3.21 -3.23
N ASN A 82 10.00 -2.59 -4.39
CA ASN A 82 10.23 -1.16 -4.50
C ASN A 82 8.94 -0.35 -4.30
N HIS A 83 9.13 0.94 -4.02
CA HIS A 83 8.04 1.85 -3.75
C HIS A 83 7.20 2.23 -4.98
N SER A 84 5.89 2.37 -4.77
CA SER A 84 4.99 3.21 -5.55
C SER A 84 3.97 3.90 -4.63
N CYS A 85 3.62 5.15 -4.92
CA CYS A 85 2.52 5.82 -4.22
C CYS A 85 1.17 5.13 -4.48
N HIS A 86 1.06 4.37 -5.58
CA HIS A 86 -0.05 3.48 -5.89
C HIS A 86 0.41 2.01 -5.78
N SER A 87 0.20 1.40 -4.60
CA SER A 87 0.64 0.03 -4.30
C SER A 87 0.00 -1.00 -5.22
N ALA A 88 0.68 -2.12 -5.43
CA ALA A 88 0.11 -3.30 -6.08
C ALA A 88 -0.31 -4.40 -5.09
N GLN A 89 0.14 -4.31 -3.84
CA GLN A 89 -0.06 -5.35 -2.84
C GLN A 89 -0.46 -4.81 -1.47
N VAL A 90 -1.11 -5.66 -0.69
CA VAL A 90 -1.37 -5.49 0.73
C VAL A 90 -0.67 -6.59 1.51
N ARG A 91 -0.12 -6.23 2.66
CA ARG A 91 0.50 -7.16 3.60
C ARG A 91 -0.51 -7.53 4.69
N LEU A 92 -0.64 -8.81 4.95
CA LEU A 92 -1.32 -9.36 6.13
C LEU A 92 -0.39 -10.38 6.80
N PHE A 93 -0.70 -10.74 8.03
CA PHE A 93 0.12 -11.66 8.82
C PHE A 93 -0.67 -12.93 9.17
N SER A 94 0.00 -14.07 9.27
CA SER A 94 -0.55 -15.30 9.81
C SER A 94 0.44 -15.87 10.81
N GLY A 95 0.12 -15.78 12.10
CA GLY A 95 1.09 -15.98 13.16
C GLY A 95 2.28 -15.04 12.99
N ASN A 96 3.48 -15.59 12.77
CA ASN A 96 4.71 -14.84 12.53
C ASN A 96 5.10 -14.72 11.04
N GLN A 97 4.26 -15.24 10.13
CA GLN A 97 4.51 -15.19 8.69
C GLN A 97 3.86 -13.96 8.08
N VAL A 98 4.55 -13.33 7.13
CA VAL A 98 3.99 -12.26 6.28
C VAL A 98 3.44 -12.87 4.99
N ILE A 99 2.25 -12.44 4.60
CA ILE A 99 1.59 -12.83 3.36
C ILE A 99 1.29 -11.55 2.57
N THR A 100 1.64 -11.53 1.28
CA THR A 100 1.30 -10.42 0.39
C THR A 100 0.22 -10.86 -0.59
N LYS A 101 -0.86 -10.08 -0.69
CA LYS A 101 -1.91 -10.27 -1.71
C LYS A 101 -1.88 -9.12 -2.71
N ALA A 102 -2.04 -9.42 -3.99
CA ALA A 102 -2.21 -8.40 -5.01
C ALA A 102 -3.57 -7.70 -4.83
N ILE A 103 -3.61 -6.37 -4.89
CA ILE A 103 -4.82 -5.54 -4.70
C ILE A 103 -5.19 -4.73 -5.95
N ARG A 104 -4.55 -5.06 -7.07
CA ARG A 104 -4.84 -4.62 -8.43
C ARG A 104 -4.27 -5.65 -9.39
N ASN A 105 -4.66 -5.57 -10.65
CA ASN A 105 -4.02 -6.35 -11.68
C ASN A 105 -2.55 -5.96 -11.82
N ILE A 106 -1.71 -6.96 -12.08
CA ILE A 106 -0.26 -6.81 -12.28
C ILE A 106 0.06 -7.53 -13.58
N ARG A 107 0.52 -6.79 -14.58
CA ARG A 107 0.80 -7.37 -15.89
C ARG A 107 2.09 -8.19 -15.85
N LYS A 108 2.21 -9.18 -16.74
CA LYS A 108 3.47 -9.91 -16.91
C LYS A 108 4.60 -8.93 -17.23
N GLY A 109 5.68 -8.99 -16.44
CA GLY A 109 6.83 -8.09 -16.57
C GLY A 109 6.68 -6.74 -15.84
N GLU A 110 5.51 -6.45 -15.26
CA GLU A 110 5.34 -5.31 -14.36
C GLU A 110 6.02 -5.60 -13.02
N ILE A 111 6.60 -4.57 -12.43
CA ILE A 111 7.06 -4.64 -11.04
C ILE A 111 5.86 -4.85 -10.10
N VAL A 112 6.10 -5.45 -8.94
CA VAL A 112 5.11 -5.55 -7.85
C VAL A 112 5.47 -4.50 -6.79
N PRO A 113 4.96 -3.27 -6.89
CA PRO A 113 5.34 -2.23 -5.96
C PRO A 113 4.58 -2.31 -4.64
N GLU A 114 5.26 -1.86 -3.59
CA GLU A 114 4.75 -1.63 -2.26
C GLU A 114 4.56 -0.13 -1.99
N ASN A 115 3.68 0.24 -1.05
CA ASN A 115 3.67 1.59 -0.50
C ASN A 115 4.48 1.68 0.81
N TYR A 116 5.44 2.61 0.87
CA TYR A 116 6.31 2.86 2.03
C TYR A 116 5.69 3.86 3.03
N GLY A 117 4.36 3.90 3.10
CA GLY A 117 3.58 4.82 3.94
C GLY A 117 3.21 6.15 3.29
N GLN A 118 3.53 6.36 2.02
CA GLN A 118 3.27 7.60 1.27
C GLN A 118 2.29 7.35 0.12
N SER A 119 1.03 7.08 0.44
CA SER A 119 -0.03 6.89 -0.57
C SER A 119 -0.42 8.23 -1.20
N PHE A 120 -0.72 8.22 -2.50
CA PHE A 120 -1.23 9.41 -3.17
C PHE A 120 -2.66 9.77 -2.76
N THR A 121 -3.43 8.78 -2.26
CA THR A 121 -4.81 8.99 -1.82
C THR A 121 -4.91 9.86 -0.55
N SER A 122 -3.85 9.93 0.26
CA SER A 122 -3.86 10.62 1.56
C SER A 122 -2.93 11.83 1.68
N LYS A 123 -1.91 11.95 0.82
CA LYS A 123 -0.90 13.02 0.90
C LYS A 123 -0.63 13.61 -0.47
N VAL A 124 -0.32 14.91 -0.54
CA VAL A 124 0.06 15.61 -1.79
C VAL A 124 1.46 15.20 -2.28
N LYS A 125 1.72 15.35 -3.58
CA LYS A 125 2.97 14.96 -4.23
C LYS A 125 4.23 15.52 -3.56
N SER A 126 4.24 16.80 -3.21
CA SER A 126 5.40 17.46 -2.58
C SER A 126 5.76 16.79 -1.26
N GLN A 127 4.77 16.54 -0.40
CA GLN A 127 4.94 15.84 0.87
C GLN A 127 5.43 14.41 0.67
N ARG A 128 4.81 13.65 -0.24
CA ARG A 128 5.22 12.25 -0.53
C ARG A 128 6.69 12.19 -0.95
N LYS A 129 7.12 13.06 -1.88
CA LYS A 129 8.51 13.08 -2.36
C LYS A 129 9.50 13.49 -1.27
N ALA A 130 9.17 14.52 -0.47
CA ALA A 130 10.02 14.97 0.62
C ALA A 130 10.22 13.87 1.67
N GLU A 131 9.13 13.22 2.11
CA GLU A 131 9.22 12.17 3.13
C GLU A 131 9.94 10.90 2.64
N LEU A 132 9.82 10.55 1.35
CA LEU A 132 10.56 9.42 0.76
C LEU A 132 12.05 9.73 0.61
N ALA A 133 12.39 10.94 0.16
CA ALA A 133 13.76 11.37 0.02
C ALA A 133 14.48 11.42 1.38
N ASP A 134 13.81 11.90 2.43
CA ASP A 134 14.34 11.95 3.79
C ASP A 134 14.56 10.54 4.38
N ARG A 135 13.56 9.65 4.29
CA ARG A 135 13.62 8.34 4.98
C ARG A 135 14.35 7.25 4.20
N TYR A 136 14.22 7.25 2.87
CA TYR A 136 14.66 6.17 1.98
C TYR A 136 15.69 6.61 0.94
N TRP A 137 16.06 7.90 0.93
CA TRP A 137 17.15 8.45 0.11
C TRP A 137 16.98 8.23 -1.40
N PHE A 138 15.74 8.30 -1.88
CA PHE A 138 15.44 8.29 -3.31
C PHE A 138 14.34 9.29 -3.66
N GLU A 139 14.28 9.69 -4.93
CA GLU A 139 13.21 10.52 -5.47
C GLU A 139 12.16 9.64 -6.17
N CYS A 140 10.90 9.72 -5.73
CA CYS A 140 9.83 8.91 -6.28
C CYS A 140 9.39 9.38 -7.68
N ASN A 141 9.52 8.48 -8.65
CA ASN A 141 9.14 8.65 -10.05
C ASN A 141 7.99 7.73 -10.48
N CYS A 142 7.18 7.21 -9.55
CA CYS A 142 5.99 6.43 -9.89
C CYS A 142 4.96 7.26 -10.69
N GLU A 143 4.05 6.59 -11.40
CA GLU A 143 3.04 7.24 -12.23
C GLU A 143 2.25 8.32 -11.48
N ALA A 144 1.85 8.03 -10.24
CA ALA A 144 1.12 8.98 -9.38
C ALA A 144 1.91 10.25 -9.07
N CYS A 145 3.25 10.17 -8.99
CA CYS A 145 4.11 11.33 -8.81
C CYS A 145 4.40 12.04 -10.14
N GLN A 146 4.60 11.31 -11.23
CA GLN A 146 4.83 11.90 -12.56
C GLN A 146 3.62 12.70 -13.03
N LYS A 147 2.42 12.16 -12.84
CA LYS A 147 1.15 12.75 -13.29
C LYS A 147 0.43 13.58 -12.23
N ASP A 148 1.07 13.80 -11.08
CA ASP A 148 0.52 14.58 -9.96
C ASP A 148 -0.92 14.18 -9.59
N TRP A 149 -1.11 12.88 -9.32
CA TRP A 149 -2.44 12.35 -9.01
C TRP A 149 -3.03 13.01 -7.76
N PRO A 150 -4.33 13.37 -7.80
CA PRO A 150 -5.03 14.04 -6.69
C PRO A 150 -5.18 13.14 -5.47
N MET A 151 -5.39 13.75 -4.30
CA MET A 151 -5.81 13.02 -3.12
C MET A 151 -7.25 12.56 -3.25
N TYR A 152 -7.63 11.59 -2.42
CA TYR A 152 -8.96 10.99 -2.45
C TYR A 152 -10.10 12.02 -2.33
N LYS A 153 -9.93 13.02 -1.47
CA LYS A 153 -10.91 14.10 -1.26
C LYS A 153 -11.10 15.03 -2.47
N ASP A 154 -10.12 15.07 -3.36
CA ASP A 154 -10.09 15.95 -4.54
C ASP A 154 -10.48 15.19 -5.82
N MET A 155 -10.75 13.88 -5.74
CA MET A 155 -11.26 13.08 -6.85
C MET A 155 -12.78 13.26 -6.98
N THR A 156 -13.21 13.80 -8.12
CA THR A 156 -14.64 13.97 -8.44
C THR A 156 -15.05 13.04 -9.57
N ASN A 157 -16.35 12.77 -9.67
CA ASN A 157 -16.91 11.96 -10.76
C ASN A 157 -17.16 12.79 -12.04
N SER A 158 -17.09 14.12 -11.97
CA SER A 158 -17.27 15.03 -13.10
C SER A 158 -16.20 14.89 -14.19
N PHE A 159 -15.02 14.39 -13.83
CA PHE A 159 -13.92 14.18 -14.77
C PHE A 159 -13.37 12.76 -14.61
N LEU A 160 -13.60 11.92 -15.62
CA LEU A 160 -13.09 10.56 -15.67
C LEU A 160 -12.16 10.39 -16.87
N SER A 161 -11.11 9.59 -16.69
CA SER A 161 -10.26 9.18 -17.81
C SER A 161 -10.65 7.78 -18.26
N PHE A 162 -11.20 7.64 -19.47
CA PHE A 162 -11.49 6.34 -20.09
C PHE A 162 -10.24 5.77 -20.77
N LYS A 163 -10.26 4.48 -21.11
CA LYS A 163 -9.20 3.85 -21.90
C LYS A 163 -9.50 3.92 -23.39
N CYS A 164 -8.55 4.42 -24.18
CA CYS A 164 -8.64 4.33 -25.63
C CYS A 164 -8.63 2.86 -26.09
N HIS A 165 -9.56 2.46 -26.97
CA HIS A 165 -9.64 1.07 -27.42
C HIS A 165 -8.36 0.61 -28.14
N LYS A 166 -7.67 1.51 -28.85
CA LYS A 166 -6.47 1.19 -29.63
C LYS A 166 -5.19 1.23 -28.80
N CYS A 167 -4.90 2.36 -28.14
CA CYS A 167 -3.61 2.55 -27.46
C CYS A 167 -3.67 2.33 -25.94
N GLN A 168 -4.86 2.13 -25.37
CA GLN A 168 -5.10 1.98 -23.92
C GLN A 168 -4.66 3.19 -23.08
N GLY A 169 -4.35 4.32 -23.74
CA GLY A 169 -4.00 5.58 -23.11
C GLY A 169 -5.23 6.29 -22.52
N PRO A 170 -4.99 7.30 -21.67
CA PRO A 170 -6.06 8.05 -21.02
C PRO A 170 -6.86 8.88 -22.03
N LEU A 171 -8.17 8.90 -21.84
CA LEU A 171 -9.14 9.76 -22.53
C LEU A 171 -9.89 10.57 -21.48
N PRO A 172 -9.40 11.78 -21.12
CA PRO A 172 -10.08 12.64 -20.17
C PRO A 172 -11.44 13.08 -20.73
N VAL A 173 -12.50 12.88 -19.95
CA VAL A 173 -13.88 13.20 -20.32
C VAL A 173 -14.53 13.94 -19.16
N ASN A 174 -15.11 15.10 -19.45
CA ASN A 174 -16.05 15.74 -18.55
C ASN A 174 -17.41 15.03 -18.70
N THR A 175 -17.82 14.30 -17.67
CA THR A 175 -19.06 13.50 -17.70
C THR A 175 -20.31 14.37 -17.63
N ASP A 176 -20.22 15.56 -17.04
CA ASP A 176 -21.35 16.47 -16.86
C ASP A 176 -21.77 17.14 -18.18
N ASN A 177 -20.82 17.28 -19.11
CA ASN A 177 -21.01 17.90 -20.42
C ASN A 177 -20.92 16.90 -21.59
N LEU A 178 -21.13 15.60 -21.32
CA LEU A 178 -20.99 14.56 -22.35
C LEU A 178 -22.18 14.58 -23.33
N LEU A 179 -22.00 15.21 -24.49
CA LEU A 179 -23.00 15.25 -25.55
C LEU A 179 -23.02 13.99 -26.43
N ILE A 180 -21.85 13.43 -26.74
CA ILE A 180 -21.69 12.24 -27.59
C ILE A 180 -20.65 11.27 -27.01
N PRO A 181 -20.85 9.95 -27.16
CA PRO A 181 -19.95 8.95 -26.57
C PRO A 181 -18.67 8.70 -27.38
N PHE A 182 -18.33 9.55 -28.35
CA PHE A 182 -17.15 9.37 -29.21
C PHE A 182 -16.07 10.38 -28.84
N ILE A 183 -14.95 9.88 -28.32
CA ILE A 183 -13.84 10.70 -27.85
C ILE A 183 -12.61 10.44 -28.71
N LYS A 184 -12.03 11.51 -29.26
CA LYS A 184 -10.80 11.44 -30.05
C LYS A 184 -9.60 11.31 -29.10
N CYS A 185 -8.75 10.31 -29.33
CA CYS A 185 -7.53 10.11 -28.55
C CYS A 185 -6.42 11.06 -29.02
N GLU A 186 -5.91 11.88 -28.11
CA GLU A 186 -4.79 12.79 -28.40
C GLU A 186 -3.49 12.03 -28.72
N LYS A 187 -3.31 10.83 -28.16
CA LYS A 187 -2.08 10.05 -28.33
C LYS A 187 -1.98 9.33 -29.67
N CYS A 188 -3.07 8.75 -30.17
CA CYS A 188 -3.06 7.94 -31.40
C CYS A 188 -3.99 8.44 -32.51
N GLY A 189 -4.77 9.49 -32.26
CA GLY A 189 -5.71 10.09 -33.22
C GLY A 189 -7.03 9.34 -33.42
N ASP A 190 -7.18 8.14 -32.85
CA ASP A 190 -8.35 7.27 -33.06
C ASP A 190 -9.60 7.72 -32.29
N GLN A 191 -10.79 7.31 -32.73
CA GLN A 191 -12.06 7.62 -32.05
C GLN A 191 -12.56 6.45 -31.22
N THR A 192 -12.71 6.67 -29.92
CA THR A 192 -13.21 5.65 -28.98
C THR A 192 -14.66 5.89 -28.61
N ASN A 193 -15.51 4.88 -28.81
CA ASN A 193 -16.87 4.85 -28.28
C ASN A 193 -16.86 4.39 -26.82
N ILE A 194 -17.23 5.26 -25.88
CA ILE A 194 -17.22 4.99 -24.43
C ILE A 194 -18.57 4.49 -23.88
N LEU A 195 -19.58 4.27 -24.72
CA LEU A 195 -20.92 3.88 -24.28
C LEU A 195 -20.92 2.55 -23.50
N SER A 196 -20.13 1.57 -23.93
CA SER A 196 -19.97 0.30 -23.23
C SER A 196 -19.30 0.47 -21.87
N ALA A 197 -18.29 1.35 -21.78
CA ALA A 197 -17.62 1.68 -20.53
C ALA A 197 -18.60 2.36 -19.55
N LEU A 198 -19.42 3.32 -20.01
CA LEU A 198 -20.44 3.96 -19.17
C LEU A 198 -21.46 2.96 -18.62
N LYS A 199 -21.96 2.04 -19.45
CA LYS A 199 -22.85 0.96 -18.99
C LYS A 199 -22.16 0.05 -17.97
N ASN A 200 -20.89 -0.26 -18.19
CA ASN A 200 -20.13 -1.07 -17.25
C ASN A 200 -19.93 -0.37 -15.90
N LEU A 201 -19.77 0.96 -15.87
CA LEU A 201 -19.67 1.72 -14.63
C LEU A 201 -20.96 1.62 -13.79
N GLN A 202 -22.14 1.59 -14.41
CA GLN A 202 -23.40 1.36 -13.68
C GLN A 202 -23.42 -0.02 -13.01
N ASN A 203 -22.91 -1.04 -13.70
CA ASN A 203 -22.77 -2.39 -13.10
C ASN A 203 -21.77 -2.38 -11.94
N THR A 204 -20.66 -1.64 -12.07
CA THR A 204 -19.65 -1.57 -11.00
C THR A 204 -20.23 -0.98 -9.71
N GLU A 205 -21.13 0.00 -9.79
CA GLU A 205 -21.79 0.54 -8.60
C GLU A 205 -22.64 -0.53 -7.89
N GLN A 206 -23.36 -1.36 -8.67
CA GLN A 206 -24.18 -2.45 -8.12
C GLN A 206 -23.32 -3.55 -7.50
N THR A 207 -22.24 -3.97 -8.18
CA THR A 207 -21.31 -4.98 -7.66
C THR A 207 -20.64 -4.50 -6.36
N PHE A 208 -20.23 -3.22 -6.30
CA PHE A 208 -19.65 -2.65 -5.09
C PHE A 208 -20.66 -2.59 -3.92
N LYS A 209 -21.91 -2.16 -4.18
CA LYS A 209 -22.99 -2.21 -3.16
C LYS A 209 -23.24 -3.65 -2.68
N GLY A 210 -23.21 -4.62 -3.59
CA GLY A 210 -23.29 -6.04 -3.24
C GLY A 210 -22.15 -6.49 -2.33
N ALA A 211 -20.92 -6.10 -2.66
CA ALA A 211 -19.75 -6.39 -1.82
C ALA A 211 -19.88 -5.78 -0.42
N CYS A 212 -20.33 -4.53 -0.29
CA CYS A 212 -20.56 -3.89 1.01
C CYS A 212 -21.57 -4.67 1.85
N LYS A 213 -22.68 -5.14 1.27
CA LYS A 213 -23.67 -5.97 1.97
C LYS A 213 -23.07 -7.29 2.47
N GLU A 214 -22.22 -7.94 1.68
CA GLU A 214 -21.54 -9.16 2.10
C GLU A 214 -20.50 -8.87 3.19
N MET A 215 -19.82 -7.72 3.16
CA MET A 215 -18.94 -7.28 4.25
C MET A 215 -19.70 -7.01 5.55
N GLU A 216 -20.88 -6.38 5.48
CA GLU A 216 -21.79 -6.15 6.61
C GLU A 216 -22.32 -7.47 7.19
N ALA A 217 -22.64 -8.45 6.33
CA ALA A 217 -22.98 -9.82 6.73
C ALA A 217 -21.77 -10.64 7.21
N PHE A 218 -20.56 -10.06 7.13
CA PHE A 218 -19.29 -10.69 7.45
C PHE A 218 -19.01 -11.96 6.64
N ASN A 219 -19.52 -12.03 5.41
CA ASN A 219 -19.25 -13.06 4.43
C ASN A 219 -18.02 -12.69 3.59
N LEU A 220 -16.83 -12.91 4.18
CA LEU A 220 -15.57 -12.41 3.64
C LEU A 220 -15.21 -12.99 2.27
N GLU A 221 -15.52 -14.26 2.01
CA GLU A 221 -15.19 -14.93 0.74
C GLU A 221 -16.01 -14.35 -0.43
N LYS A 222 -17.31 -14.15 -0.22
CA LYS A 222 -18.17 -13.55 -1.24
C LYS A 222 -17.89 -12.07 -1.42
N ALA A 223 -17.60 -11.35 -0.34
CA ALA A 223 -17.15 -9.96 -0.41
C ALA A 223 -15.84 -9.83 -1.22
N GLU A 224 -14.82 -10.66 -0.94
CA GLU A 224 -13.57 -10.70 -1.70
C GLU A 224 -13.82 -10.94 -3.19
N SER A 225 -14.65 -11.93 -3.51
CA SER A 225 -14.99 -12.28 -4.90
C SER A 225 -15.62 -11.09 -5.66
N LEU A 226 -16.60 -10.42 -5.06
CA LEU A 226 -17.29 -9.28 -5.65
C LEU A 226 -16.36 -8.06 -5.79
N LEU A 227 -15.48 -7.81 -4.81
CA LEU A 227 -14.52 -6.70 -4.86
C LEU A 227 -13.48 -6.92 -5.97
N ILE A 228 -12.96 -8.15 -6.12
CA ILE A 228 -12.03 -8.49 -7.20
C ILE A 228 -12.71 -8.35 -8.56
N GLU A 229 -13.96 -8.81 -8.70
CA GLU A 229 -14.76 -8.63 -9.91
C GLU A 229 -14.92 -7.14 -10.24
N ASN A 230 -15.28 -6.34 -9.24
CA ASN A 230 -15.47 -4.92 -9.39
C ASN A 230 -14.19 -4.19 -9.82
N LEU A 231 -13.04 -4.50 -9.21
CA LEU A 231 -11.74 -3.96 -9.62
C LEU A 231 -11.43 -4.27 -11.09
N LYS A 232 -11.71 -5.50 -11.55
CA LYS A 232 -11.49 -5.91 -12.95
C LYS A 232 -12.40 -5.14 -13.92
N GLN A 233 -13.68 -4.99 -13.57
CA GLN A 233 -14.63 -4.22 -14.39
C GLN A 233 -14.25 -2.75 -14.47
N LEU A 234 -13.86 -2.15 -13.34
CA LEU A 234 -13.41 -0.76 -13.29
C LEU A 234 -12.13 -0.56 -14.12
N GLU A 235 -11.14 -1.45 -13.96
CA GLU A 235 -9.89 -1.38 -14.71
C GLU A 235 -10.09 -1.58 -16.21
N SER A 236 -11.06 -2.39 -16.66
CA SER A 236 -11.31 -2.54 -18.10
C SER A 236 -11.82 -1.26 -18.76
N SER A 237 -12.44 -0.37 -17.99
CA SER A 237 -13.14 0.82 -18.49
C SER A 237 -12.33 2.10 -18.32
N LEU A 238 -11.68 2.27 -17.16
CA LEU A 238 -11.07 3.52 -16.73
C LEU A 238 -9.55 3.45 -16.66
N TYR A 239 -8.94 4.61 -16.88
CA TYR A 239 -7.54 4.89 -16.71
C TYR A 239 -7.32 5.56 -15.33
N PRO A 240 -6.45 5.03 -14.45
CA PRO A 240 -6.18 5.60 -13.12
C PRO A 240 -5.67 7.05 -13.14
N PRO A 241 -5.98 7.86 -12.11
CA PRO A 241 -6.68 7.51 -10.88
C PRO A 241 -8.18 7.80 -10.96
N TYR A 242 -8.99 7.06 -10.20
CA TYR A 242 -10.42 7.34 -10.06
C TYR A 242 -10.95 6.77 -8.74
N ARG A 243 -11.90 7.51 -8.15
CA ARG A 243 -12.31 7.36 -6.76
C ARG A 243 -12.84 5.97 -6.44
N ASP A 244 -13.73 5.45 -7.28
CA ASP A 244 -14.45 4.21 -7.01
C ASP A 244 -13.51 2.99 -7.00
N TYR A 245 -12.43 3.00 -7.77
CA TYR A 245 -11.43 1.93 -7.69
C TYR A 245 -10.66 1.94 -6.40
N HIS A 246 -10.29 3.12 -5.90
CA HIS A 246 -9.59 3.20 -4.63
C HIS A 246 -10.51 2.85 -3.46
N LEU A 247 -11.81 3.13 -3.55
CA LEU A 247 -12.80 2.61 -2.61
C LEU A 247 -12.87 1.09 -2.62
N THR A 248 -13.03 0.49 -3.80
CA THR A 248 -13.08 -0.97 -3.95
C THR A 248 -11.76 -1.61 -3.48
N GLN A 249 -10.63 -1.00 -3.81
CA GLN A 249 -9.31 -1.45 -3.39
C GLN A 249 -9.16 -1.38 -1.87
N GLU A 250 -9.62 -0.30 -1.22
CA GLU A 250 -9.59 -0.15 0.24
C GLU A 250 -10.48 -1.17 0.94
N ALA A 251 -11.72 -1.36 0.46
CA ALA A 251 -12.60 -2.41 0.95
C ALA A 251 -11.96 -3.80 0.82
N TYR A 252 -11.31 -4.07 -0.33
CA TYR A 252 -10.63 -5.33 -0.56
C TYR A 252 -9.44 -5.54 0.38
N MET A 253 -8.64 -4.51 0.61
CA MET A 253 -7.56 -4.54 1.60
C MET A 253 -8.08 -4.87 3.00
N ARG A 254 -9.21 -4.29 3.42
CA ARG A 254 -9.82 -4.58 4.74
C ARG A 254 -10.25 -6.04 4.87
N VAL A 255 -10.86 -6.61 3.83
CA VAL A 255 -11.19 -8.04 3.79
C VAL A 255 -9.92 -8.90 3.92
N CYS A 256 -8.88 -8.59 3.14
CA CYS A 256 -7.60 -9.29 3.20
C CYS A 256 -6.96 -9.23 4.59
N LEU A 257 -6.92 -8.04 5.21
CA LEU A 257 -6.35 -7.84 6.54
C LEU A 257 -7.13 -8.64 7.60
N CYS A 258 -8.46 -8.67 7.51
CA CYS A 258 -9.30 -9.41 8.44
C CYS A 258 -9.13 -10.94 8.34
N GLN A 259 -8.76 -11.46 7.16
CA GLN A 259 -8.43 -12.88 6.96
C GLN A 259 -7.07 -13.27 7.57
N GLY A 260 -6.21 -12.30 7.90
CA GLY A 260 -4.95 -12.52 8.60
C GLY A 260 -5.11 -12.50 10.13
N ASN A 261 -4.02 -12.18 10.82
CA ASN A 261 -4.00 -11.93 12.25
C ASN A 261 -5.01 -10.83 12.58
N SER A 262 -6.08 -11.21 13.27
CA SER A 262 -7.11 -10.30 13.70
C SER A 262 -7.56 -10.58 15.13
N LYS A 263 -8.02 -9.54 15.81
CA LYS A 263 -8.58 -9.65 17.16
C LYS A 263 -9.73 -8.68 17.37
N VAL A 264 -10.60 -8.99 18.34
CA VAL A 264 -11.64 -8.08 18.81
C VAL A 264 -11.13 -7.36 20.06
N LYS A 265 -11.14 -6.03 20.05
CA LYS A 265 -10.74 -5.18 21.17
C LYS A 265 -11.80 -4.09 21.36
N PRO A 266 -12.75 -4.29 22.30
CA PRO A 266 -13.78 -3.29 22.59
C PRO A 266 -13.17 -1.93 22.95
N LEU A 267 -13.85 -0.85 22.56
CA LEU A 267 -13.50 0.48 23.05
C LEU A 267 -13.64 0.47 24.57
N LYS A 268 -12.59 0.86 25.28
CA LYS A 268 -12.70 1.12 26.72
C LYS A 268 -13.72 2.22 26.90
N THR A 269 -14.80 1.96 27.63
CA THR A 269 -15.69 3.01 28.12
C THR A 269 -14.83 4.02 28.90
N ALA A 270 -14.91 5.30 28.54
CA ALA A 270 -14.30 6.34 29.34
C ALA A 270 -15.03 6.34 30.69
N GLU A 271 -14.34 5.88 31.74
CA GLU A 271 -14.72 6.09 33.14
C GLU A 271 -14.47 7.55 33.54
#